data_AF-A0A9E7F8V8-F1
#
_entry.id   AF-A0A9E7F8V8-F1
#
_cell.length_a   1.000
_cell.length_b   1.000
_cell.length_c   1.000
_cell.angle_alpha   90.00
_cell.angle_beta   90.00
_cell.angle_gamma   90.00
#
_symmetry.space_group_name_H-M   'P 1'
#
loop_
_entity.id
_entity.type
_entity.pdbx_description
1 polymer ?
#
loop_
_entity_poly.entity_id
_entity_poly.type
_entity_poly.pdbx_seq_one_letter_code
_entity_poly.pdbx_strand_id
1 'polypeptide(L)'
;MSRSCCAEEDDRASGVRPMYQAEDPVTLWVNKVGPYNNPQETYNYHSLPFCQLSENPAHKWSGLGEVLGGNELIDSQIPIKFQRNVDKGSICTIELDATKVKQFIDAIDNSYWFEFFIGFVGETDKNNKDKHYLFTHKDIVIQHKGYQIIHVNLTQASPKLLEVGKKLDMTYSVKWLPTNVTFARRFEVYLDYPFFEHQIHWFSIFNSFMMVIFLTGLVSMILMRTLRNDYAKYAREDDDLETLERDVSEESGWKLVHGDVFRPPRSLVLLSTLVGTGAQLAMLVLLVIVLAIVGTLYIGRGSIITTFIVCYALTSFIAGYVSGGLYSRNGGKNWIKAMIVTASLFPFMCFAIGFVLNTIAIFYGSLAAIPFGTMMVVFVLWAFISFPLALLGTVVGRNWSGSPNNPCRVKTIPRPIPEKKWYLTPFVVSLMGGLLPFGSIFIEMYFVFTSFWNYKVYYVYGFMLLVFLILIIVTICVTIVGTYFLLNAENYHWQWTSFFSAASTAVYVYLYSIYYYHVKTKMSGFFQTSFYFGYTLMFCLGLGILCGAVGYLGSTLFVRRIYRNIKCD
;
A
#
# COMPACT_ATOMS: atom_id res chain seq x y z
N MET A 1 14.40 2.89 -25.63
CA MET A 1 13.37 3.43 -24.72
C MET A 1 14.13 4.21 -23.65
N SER A 2 14.64 5.37 -24.03
CA SER A 2 15.45 6.23 -23.15
C SER A 2 14.47 7.07 -22.33
N ARG A 3 14.45 6.87 -21.02
CA ARG A 3 13.66 7.66 -20.09
C ARG A 3 14.60 8.69 -19.47
N SER A 4 14.08 9.89 -19.25
CA SER A 4 14.87 11.11 -19.08
C SER A 4 14.39 11.79 -17.81
N CYS A 5 15.15 11.92 -16.71
CA CYS A 5 14.63 12.59 -15.51
C CYS A 5 15.16 14.01 -15.29
N CYS A 6 14.37 14.82 -14.61
CA CYS A 6 14.71 16.19 -14.22
C CYS A 6 15.98 16.24 -13.36
N ALA A 7 16.81 17.26 -13.56
CA ALA A 7 17.79 17.66 -12.57
C ALA A 7 17.02 17.98 -11.27
N GLU A 8 17.30 17.23 -10.21
CA GLU A 8 16.88 17.65 -8.88
C GLU A 8 17.92 18.65 -8.40
N GLU A 9 17.54 19.92 -8.52
CA GLU A 9 18.38 21.04 -8.12
C GLU A 9 18.48 21.08 -6.60
N ASP A 10 19.64 21.54 -6.13
CA ASP A 10 19.97 21.62 -4.73
C ASP A 10 19.01 22.59 -4.01
N ASP A 11 18.04 22.06 -3.25
CA ASP A 11 17.23 22.83 -2.31
C ASP A 11 18.18 23.41 -1.24
N ARG A 12 18.82 24.55 -1.55
CA ARG A 12 19.36 25.43 -0.52
C ARG A 12 18.20 25.73 0.41
N ALA A 13 18.43 25.59 1.72
CA ALA A 13 17.49 25.67 2.85
C ALA A 13 16.64 26.97 3.00
N SER A 14 16.33 27.67 1.91
CA SER A 14 15.72 29.00 1.86
C SER A 14 14.34 29.04 1.19
N GLY A 15 13.83 27.94 0.63
CA GLY A 15 12.50 27.91 -0.02
C GLY A 15 12.40 28.81 -1.27
N VAL A 16 13.52 29.32 -1.77
CA VAL A 16 13.61 30.12 -3.00
C VAL A 16 13.96 29.20 -4.15
N ARG A 17 13.15 29.25 -5.22
CA ARG A 17 13.40 28.56 -6.48
C ARG A 17 14.83 28.82 -6.94
N PRO A 18 15.70 27.81 -7.08
CA PRO A 18 17.06 28.04 -7.52
C PRO A 18 17.04 28.62 -8.94
N MET A 19 17.78 29.72 -9.12
CA MET A 19 18.02 30.35 -10.41
C MET A 19 19.52 30.22 -10.67
N TYR A 20 19.89 29.59 -11.78
CA TYR A 20 21.28 29.44 -12.21
C TYR A 20 21.69 30.67 -13.02
N GLN A 21 22.86 31.21 -12.75
CA GLN A 21 23.51 32.16 -13.66
C GLN A 21 24.27 31.40 -14.75
N ALA A 22 24.58 32.08 -15.85
CA ALA A 22 25.39 31.52 -16.91
C ALA A 22 26.75 31.06 -16.35
N GLU A 23 27.19 29.87 -16.77
CA GLU A 23 28.41 29.20 -16.30
C GLU A 23 28.43 28.70 -14.83
N ASP A 24 27.32 28.83 -14.08
CA ASP A 24 27.25 28.25 -12.74
C ASP A 24 27.48 26.73 -12.77
N PRO A 25 28.19 26.16 -11.78
CA PRO A 25 28.40 24.73 -11.69
C PRO A 25 27.06 24.02 -11.41
N VAL A 26 26.78 22.98 -12.21
CA VAL A 26 25.60 22.13 -12.06
C VAL A 26 26.06 20.76 -11.58
N THR A 27 25.67 20.39 -10.36
CA THR A 27 25.96 19.07 -9.81
C THR A 27 24.99 18.04 -10.39
N LEU A 28 25.53 16.94 -10.90
CA LEU A 28 24.75 15.81 -11.39
C LEU A 28 24.85 14.66 -10.40
N TRP A 29 23.71 14.29 -9.81
CA TRP A 29 23.62 13.23 -8.81
C TRP A 29 23.37 11.87 -9.47
N VAL A 30 24.05 10.85 -8.96
CA VAL A 30 23.86 9.43 -9.29
C VAL A 30 23.19 8.74 -8.11
N ASN A 31 22.38 7.72 -8.35
CA ASN A 31 21.69 6.99 -7.28
C ASN A 31 22.10 5.52 -7.25
N LYS A 32 21.35 4.66 -7.93
CA LYS A 32 21.47 3.20 -7.81
C LYS A 32 21.63 2.49 -9.14
N VAL A 33 22.21 1.28 -9.10
CA VAL A 33 22.26 0.31 -10.20
C VAL A 33 21.49 -0.95 -9.78
N GLY A 34 20.95 -1.67 -10.74
CA GLY A 34 20.36 -2.98 -10.46
C GLY A 34 19.86 -3.70 -11.71
N PRO A 35 19.53 -4.98 -11.62
CA PRO A 35 18.88 -5.73 -12.69
C PRO A 35 17.52 -5.15 -13.10
N TYR A 36 17.27 -5.00 -14.41
CA TYR A 36 16.02 -4.37 -14.91
C TYR A 36 14.75 -5.13 -14.52
N ASN A 37 14.80 -6.47 -14.55
CA ASN A 37 13.65 -7.30 -14.22
C ASN A 37 13.41 -7.44 -12.71
N ASN A 38 14.35 -6.99 -11.87
CA ASN A 38 14.34 -7.16 -10.41
C ASN A 38 14.46 -5.79 -9.72
N PRO A 39 13.35 -5.05 -9.60
CA PRO A 39 13.39 -3.64 -9.25
C PRO A 39 13.75 -3.30 -7.81
N GLN A 40 13.60 -4.25 -6.89
CA GLN A 40 13.93 -4.04 -5.48
C GLN A 40 15.42 -4.31 -5.22
N GLU A 41 16.05 -5.10 -6.09
CA GLU A 41 17.47 -5.43 -6.00
C GLU A 41 18.30 -4.24 -6.52
N THR A 42 18.66 -3.36 -5.60
CA THR A 42 19.36 -2.12 -5.93
C THR A 42 20.66 -1.99 -5.13
N TYR A 43 21.70 -1.52 -5.80
CA TYR A 43 23.04 -1.32 -5.27
C TYR A 43 23.51 0.09 -5.59
N ASN A 44 24.55 0.55 -4.90
CA ASN A 44 25.15 1.85 -5.15
C ASN A 44 25.71 1.94 -6.58
N TYR A 45 25.61 3.09 -7.25
CA TYR A 45 26.16 3.29 -8.60
C TYR A 45 27.62 2.83 -8.74
N HIS A 46 28.43 3.05 -7.70
CA HIS A 46 29.85 2.70 -7.65
C HIS A 46 30.13 1.23 -7.28
N SER A 47 29.09 0.39 -7.08
CA SER A 47 29.28 -1.06 -6.91
C SER A 47 29.76 -1.72 -8.20
N LEU A 48 29.47 -1.12 -9.35
CA LEU A 48 30.07 -1.46 -10.63
C LEU A 48 31.36 -0.65 -10.82
N PRO A 49 32.38 -1.20 -11.51
CA PRO A 49 33.70 -0.59 -11.64
C PRO A 49 33.70 0.56 -12.68
N PHE A 50 32.79 1.52 -12.52
CA PHE A 50 32.72 2.77 -13.26
C PHE A 50 33.76 3.77 -12.74
N CYS A 51 33.94 4.86 -13.48
CA CYS A 51 34.83 5.96 -13.09
C CYS A 51 34.48 6.51 -11.71
N GLN A 52 35.48 6.57 -10.83
CA GLN A 52 35.43 7.31 -9.57
C GLN A 52 36.63 8.27 -9.56
N LEU A 53 36.35 9.57 -9.67
CA LEU A 53 37.37 10.63 -9.82
C LEU A 53 37.99 11.04 -8.47
N SER A 54 37.28 10.85 -7.37
CA SER A 54 37.71 11.14 -5.99
C SER A 54 37.37 9.97 -5.07
N GLU A 55 38.27 9.66 -4.12
CA GLU A 55 38.08 8.60 -3.12
C GLU A 55 36.86 8.86 -2.22
N ASN A 56 36.49 10.12 -1.98
CA ASN A 56 35.35 10.51 -1.12
C ASN A 56 34.37 11.41 -1.89
N PRO A 57 33.41 10.86 -2.65
CA PRO A 57 32.35 11.66 -3.26
C PRO A 57 31.46 12.30 -2.18
N ALA A 58 30.84 13.43 -2.50
CA ALA A 58 29.83 14.02 -1.61
C ALA A 58 28.56 13.14 -1.65
N HIS A 59 28.09 12.72 -0.48
CA HIS A 59 26.82 12.00 -0.32
C HIS A 59 25.73 12.97 0.14
N LYS A 60 24.57 12.90 -0.50
CA LYS A 60 23.36 13.62 -0.10
C LYS A 60 22.29 12.62 0.33
N TRP A 61 21.94 12.69 1.61
CA TRP A 61 20.85 11.92 2.19
C TRP A 61 19.63 12.82 2.31
N SER A 62 18.55 12.48 1.62
CA SER A 62 17.29 13.22 1.67
C SER A 62 16.40 12.76 2.83
N GLY A 63 15.16 13.27 2.90
CA GLY A 63 14.21 12.99 3.97
C GLY A 63 13.85 11.51 4.17
N LEU A 64 13.16 11.21 5.27
CA LEU A 64 12.83 9.86 5.75
C LEU A 64 12.29 8.91 4.65
N GLY A 65 11.43 9.40 3.77
CA GLY A 65 10.82 8.59 2.72
C GLY A 65 11.76 8.23 1.57
N GLU A 66 12.79 9.03 1.32
CA GLU A 66 13.81 8.71 0.31
C GLU A 66 14.80 7.66 0.83
N VAL A 67 15.18 7.76 2.11
CA VAL A 67 16.03 6.73 2.76
C VAL A 67 15.30 5.39 2.82
N LEU A 68 14.00 5.39 3.17
CA LEU A 68 13.18 4.17 3.14
C LEU A 68 12.96 3.62 1.72
N GLY A 69 13.13 4.46 0.70
CA GLY A 69 13.10 4.06 -0.71
C GLY A 69 14.43 3.51 -1.25
N GLY A 70 15.46 3.42 -0.40
CA GLY A 70 16.80 2.96 -0.77
C GLY A 70 17.51 3.92 -1.72
N ASN A 71 17.30 5.24 -1.55
CA ASN A 71 18.00 6.25 -2.34
C ASN A 71 19.20 6.78 -1.57
N GLU A 72 20.34 6.83 -2.27
CA GLU A 72 21.60 7.43 -1.81
C GLU A 72 22.15 8.26 -2.97
N LEU A 73 22.05 9.59 -2.88
CA LEU A 73 22.52 10.47 -3.95
C LEU A 73 24.00 10.75 -3.78
N ILE A 74 24.77 10.50 -4.84
CA ILE A 74 26.22 10.64 -4.86
C ILE A 74 26.61 11.56 -6.01
N ASP A 75 27.54 12.47 -5.77
CA ASP A 75 28.02 13.35 -6.83
C ASP A 75 28.72 12.54 -7.94
N SER A 76 28.26 12.69 -9.19
CA SER A 76 28.87 12.06 -10.37
C SER A 76 30.26 12.61 -10.69
N GLN A 77 30.61 13.80 -10.17
CA GLN A 77 31.87 14.52 -10.41
C GLN A 77 32.11 14.86 -11.89
N ILE A 78 31.06 14.83 -12.72
CA ILE A 78 31.12 15.29 -14.11
C ILE A 78 30.99 16.82 -14.09
N PRO A 79 31.98 17.57 -14.60
CA PRO A 79 31.94 19.03 -14.55
C PRO A 79 30.95 19.57 -15.59
N ILE A 80 29.75 19.95 -15.14
CA ILE A 80 28.72 20.56 -15.97
C ILE A 80 28.59 22.02 -15.58
N LYS A 81 28.54 22.90 -16.58
CA LYS A 81 28.30 24.34 -16.41
C LYS A 81 26.99 24.74 -17.07
N PHE A 82 26.21 25.58 -16.40
CA PHE A 82 24.92 26.03 -16.91
C PHE A 82 25.06 26.77 -18.24
N GLN A 83 24.23 26.41 -19.24
CA GLN A 83 24.22 26.94 -20.61
C GLN A 83 25.54 26.78 -21.41
N ARG A 84 26.47 25.94 -20.95
CA ARG A 84 27.70 25.64 -21.68
C ARG A 84 27.66 24.25 -22.28
N ASN A 85 27.65 24.19 -23.61
CA ASN A 85 27.73 22.93 -24.35
C ASN A 85 29.14 22.34 -24.25
N VAL A 86 29.19 21.01 -24.21
CA VAL A 86 30.42 20.22 -24.21
C VAL A 86 30.27 19.14 -25.28
N ASP A 87 30.97 19.28 -26.40
CA ASP A 87 30.83 18.32 -27.51
C ASP A 87 31.47 16.96 -27.18
N LYS A 88 32.60 16.98 -26.45
CA LYS A 88 33.27 15.76 -25.98
C LYS A 88 34.18 16.05 -24.79
N GLY A 89 33.74 15.69 -23.60
CA GLY A 89 34.54 15.66 -22.38
C GLY A 89 35.02 14.25 -22.07
N SER A 90 36.21 14.13 -21.48
CA SER A 90 36.68 12.86 -20.90
C SER A 90 36.25 12.80 -19.43
N ILE A 91 35.69 11.66 -19.01
CA ILE A 91 35.39 11.37 -17.60
C ILE A 91 36.62 10.72 -16.96
N CYS A 92 37.00 9.56 -17.45
CA CYS A 92 38.19 8.82 -17.01
C CYS A 92 38.56 7.73 -18.04
N THR A 93 39.75 7.15 -17.90
CA THR A 93 40.15 5.94 -18.62
C THR A 93 40.12 4.75 -17.66
N ILE A 94 39.36 3.71 -18.01
CA ILE A 94 39.25 2.48 -17.22
C ILE A 94 40.13 1.41 -17.84
N GLU A 95 41.00 0.80 -17.03
CA GLU A 95 41.74 -0.40 -17.40
C GLU A 95 40.93 -1.65 -17.02
N LEU A 96 40.67 -2.51 -18.00
CA LEU A 96 39.84 -3.71 -17.85
C LEU A 96 40.64 -4.90 -17.33
N ASP A 97 40.59 -5.11 -16.01
CA ASP A 97 41.08 -6.33 -15.38
C ASP A 97 40.08 -7.48 -15.53
N ALA A 98 40.53 -8.73 -15.40
CA ALA A 98 39.67 -9.92 -15.50
C ALA A 98 38.45 -9.84 -14.55
N THR A 99 38.64 -9.32 -13.34
CA THR A 99 37.55 -9.13 -12.36
C THR A 99 36.53 -8.09 -12.82
N LYS A 100 36.98 -6.96 -13.36
CA LYS A 100 36.10 -5.88 -13.85
C LYS A 100 35.31 -6.32 -15.09
N VAL A 101 35.97 -7.03 -16.00
CA VAL A 101 35.33 -7.60 -17.18
C VAL A 101 34.22 -8.57 -16.76
N LYS A 102 34.50 -9.46 -15.81
CA LYS A 102 33.48 -10.38 -15.28
C LYS A 102 32.29 -9.63 -14.68
N GLN A 103 32.53 -8.62 -13.84
CA GLN A 103 31.45 -7.81 -13.25
C GLN A 103 30.60 -7.11 -14.31
N PHE A 104 31.20 -6.56 -15.38
CA PHE A 104 30.45 -5.96 -16.47
C PHE A 104 29.68 -6.98 -17.29
N ILE A 105 30.25 -8.16 -17.57
CA ILE A 105 29.55 -9.24 -18.26
C ILE A 105 28.33 -9.68 -17.44
N ASP A 106 28.52 -9.96 -16.15
CA ASP A 106 27.43 -10.36 -15.25
C ASP A 106 26.33 -9.29 -15.20
N ALA A 107 26.70 -8.01 -15.22
CA ALA A 107 25.76 -6.89 -15.27
C ALA A 107 25.01 -6.80 -16.61
N ILE A 108 25.69 -7.00 -17.74
CA ILE A 108 25.09 -6.95 -19.08
C ILE A 108 24.13 -8.13 -19.28
N ASP A 109 24.52 -9.35 -18.88
CA ASP A 109 23.69 -10.55 -19.00
C ASP A 109 22.39 -10.43 -18.20
N ASN A 110 22.46 -9.82 -17.01
CA ASN A 110 21.29 -9.55 -16.18
C ASN A 110 20.56 -8.24 -16.55
N SER A 111 20.93 -7.60 -17.66
CA SER A 111 20.34 -6.34 -18.14
C SER A 111 20.30 -5.27 -17.04
N TYR A 112 21.44 -5.04 -16.40
CA TYR A 112 21.56 -4.01 -15.38
C TYR A 112 21.25 -2.64 -15.99
N TRP A 113 20.44 -1.89 -15.26
CA TRP A 113 20.17 -0.49 -15.49
C TRP A 113 20.79 0.31 -14.36
N PHE A 114 20.98 1.60 -14.62
CA PHE A 114 21.42 2.52 -13.59
C PHE A 114 20.61 3.82 -13.61
N GLU A 115 20.47 4.39 -12.42
CA GLU A 115 19.71 5.58 -12.15
C GLU A 115 20.64 6.80 -12.16
N PHE A 116 20.90 7.30 -13.38
CA PHE A 116 20.87 8.74 -13.68
C PHE A 116 19.45 9.13 -14.15
N PHE A 117 18.51 8.26 -13.78
CA PHE A 117 17.16 7.98 -14.27
C PHE A 117 17.00 7.28 -15.63
N ILE A 118 17.71 6.15 -15.74
CA ILE A 118 17.58 4.98 -16.64
C ILE A 118 18.41 5.04 -17.93
N GLY A 119 19.60 4.45 -17.85
CA GLY A 119 20.35 3.93 -18.99
C GLY A 119 20.79 2.48 -18.74
N PHE A 120 20.97 1.70 -19.81
CA PHE A 120 21.47 0.31 -19.73
C PHE A 120 22.99 0.31 -19.61
N VAL A 121 23.60 -0.63 -18.88
CA VAL A 121 25.07 -0.68 -18.77
C VAL A 121 25.73 -1.00 -20.13
N GLY A 122 25.12 -1.87 -20.91
CA GLY A 122 25.66 -2.35 -22.18
C GLY A 122 24.64 -3.19 -22.93
N GLU A 123 25.09 -3.84 -24.00
CA GLU A 123 24.27 -4.75 -24.80
C GLU A 123 25.09 -5.96 -25.28
N THR A 124 24.40 -7.09 -25.48
CA THR A 124 24.95 -8.28 -26.15
C THR A 124 24.72 -8.18 -27.65
N ASP A 125 25.62 -8.71 -28.47
CA ASP A 125 25.40 -8.79 -29.92
C ASP A 125 24.12 -9.58 -30.24
N LYS A 126 23.30 -9.07 -31.17
CA LYS A 126 22.09 -9.78 -31.63
C LYS A 126 22.42 -11.05 -32.40
N ASN A 127 23.61 -11.12 -33.00
CA ASN A 127 24.04 -12.26 -33.83
C ASN A 127 24.97 -13.23 -33.08
N ASN A 128 25.63 -12.79 -32.00
CA ASN A 128 26.55 -13.62 -31.24
C ASN A 128 26.48 -13.33 -29.73
N LYS A 129 25.81 -14.20 -28.97
CA LYS A 129 25.59 -14.03 -27.53
C LYS A 129 26.87 -14.01 -26.69
N ASP A 130 28.00 -14.46 -27.24
CA ASP A 130 29.28 -14.52 -26.53
C ASP A 130 30.06 -13.19 -26.57
N LYS A 131 29.54 -12.16 -27.27
CA LYS A 131 30.18 -10.84 -27.35
C LYS A 131 29.39 -9.77 -26.60
N HIS A 132 30.02 -9.21 -25.56
CA HIS A 132 29.48 -8.18 -24.70
C HIS A 132 30.06 -6.80 -25.02
N TYR A 133 29.20 -5.81 -25.23
CA TYR A 133 29.60 -4.44 -25.50
C TYR A 133 29.22 -3.52 -24.33
N LEU A 134 30.16 -2.68 -23.91
CA LEU A 134 29.96 -1.64 -22.90
C LEU A 134 29.79 -0.28 -23.58
N PHE A 135 28.78 0.48 -23.19
CA PHE A 135 28.64 1.85 -23.69
C PHE A 135 29.67 2.78 -23.02
N THR A 136 30.44 3.49 -23.85
CA THR A 136 31.55 4.34 -23.36
C THR A 136 31.31 5.84 -23.50
N HIS A 137 30.22 6.23 -24.16
CA HIS A 137 29.83 7.62 -24.31
C HIS A 137 28.47 7.91 -23.70
N LYS A 138 28.39 8.95 -22.86
CA LYS A 138 27.16 9.47 -22.25
C LYS A 138 26.76 10.80 -22.92
N ASP A 139 25.67 10.84 -23.68
CA ASP A 139 25.12 12.08 -24.26
C ASP A 139 24.01 12.62 -23.34
N ILE A 140 24.27 13.76 -22.71
CA ILE A 140 23.43 14.43 -21.72
C ILE A 140 22.77 15.64 -22.39
N VAL A 141 21.46 15.60 -22.53
CA VAL A 141 20.66 16.70 -23.10
C VAL A 141 19.87 17.37 -21.97
N ILE A 142 20.20 18.63 -21.68
CA ILE A 142 19.57 19.41 -20.61
C ILE A 142 18.65 20.46 -21.23
N GLN A 143 17.37 20.38 -20.89
CA GLN A 143 16.38 21.38 -21.29
C GLN A 143 16.21 22.43 -20.19
N HIS A 144 16.26 23.71 -20.58
CA HIS A 144 16.15 24.83 -19.66
C HIS A 144 15.11 25.86 -20.13
N LYS A 145 14.54 26.59 -19.17
CA LYS A 145 13.67 27.74 -19.44
C LYS A 145 14.15 28.94 -18.63
N GLY A 146 14.80 29.88 -19.31
CA GLY A 146 15.50 30.97 -18.64
C GLY A 146 16.64 30.44 -17.77
N TYR A 147 16.58 30.76 -16.47
CA TYR A 147 17.57 30.39 -15.44
C TYR A 147 17.22 29.12 -14.66
N GLN A 148 16.33 28.27 -15.19
CA GLN A 148 15.87 27.06 -14.50
C GLN A 148 16.09 25.82 -15.38
N ILE A 149 16.57 24.74 -14.77
CA ILE A 149 16.63 23.43 -15.42
C ILE A 149 15.25 22.79 -15.32
N ILE A 150 14.73 22.32 -16.45
CA ILE A 150 13.39 21.75 -16.54
C ILE A 150 13.47 20.23 -16.64
N HIS A 151 14.37 19.72 -17.48
CA HIS A 151 14.39 18.30 -17.82
C HIS A 151 15.79 17.87 -18.26
N VAL A 152 16.25 16.69 -17.85
CA VAL A 152 17.53 16.11 -18.30
C VAL A 152 17.26 14.77 -18.97
N ASN A 153 17.84 14.56 -20.13
CA ASN A 153 17.81 13.29 -20.84
C ASN A 153 19.22 12.74 -20.94
N LEU A 154 19.39 11.46 -20.59
CA LEU A 154 20.65 10.75 -20.76
C LEU A 154 20.45 9.66 -21.81
N THR A 155 21.27 9.71 -22.85
CA THR A 155 21.38 8.63 -23.84
C THR A 155 22.80 8.09 -23.84
N GLN A 156 22.94 6.81 -24.18
CA GLN A 156 24.23 6.14 -24.23
C GLN A 156 24.58 5.77 -25.67
N ALA A 157 25.86 5.87 -25.98
CA ALA A 157 26.39 5.65 -27.31
C ALA A 157 27.78 5.02 -27.26
N SER A 158 28.31 4.70 -28.44
CA SER A 158 29.65 4.14 -28.64
C SER A 158 29.87 2.82 -27.86
N PRO A 159 29.14 1.74 -28.21
CA PRO A 159 29.41 0.42 -27.68
C PRO A 159 30.83 -0.02 -28.05
N LYS A 160 31.62 -0.43 -27.05
CA LYS A 160 32.95 -0.99 -27.22
C LYS A 160 33.00 -2.41 -26.65
N LEU A 161 33.64 -3.32 -27.36
CA LEU A 161 33.79 -4.71 -26.94
C LEU A 161 34.60 -4.81 -25.64
N LEU A 162 34.13 -5.61 -24.70
CA LEU A 162 34.81 -5.92 -23.44
C LEU A 162 35.88 -6.99 -23.65
N GLU A 163 37.15 -6.63 -23.49
CA GLU A 163 38.30 -7.53 -23.57
C GLU A 163 39.27 -7.23 -22.43
N VAL A 164 39.87 -8.28 -21.84
CA VAL A 164 40.83 -8.14 -20.74
C VAL A 164 42.10 -7.42 -21.22
N GLY A 165 42.59 -6.47 -20.43
CA GLY A 165 43.79 -5.68 -20.71
C GLY A 165 43.58 -4.47 -21.62
N LYS A 166 42.36 -4.23 -22.11
CA LYS A 166 42.05 -3.07 -22.96
C LYS A 166 41.73 -1.84 -22.11
N LYS A 167 42.20 -0.68 -22.55
CA LYS A 167 41.84 0.62 -21.94
C LYS A 167 40.60 1.18 -22.62
N LEU A 168 39.59 1.53 -21.83
CA LEU A 168 38.36 2.16 -22.31
C LEU A 168 38.26 3.59 -21.79
N ASP A 169 38.32 4.55 -22.70
CA ASP A 169 38.04 5.95 -22.39
C ASP A 169 36.53 6.18 -22.28
N MET A 170 36.10 6.59 -21.09
CA MET A 170 34.73 7.01 -20.79
C MET A 170 34.59 8.49 -21.08
N THR A 171 33.63 8.84 -21.93
CA THR A 171 33.43 10.22 -22.40
C THR A 171 31.98 10.67 -22.20
N TYR A 172 31.77 11.97 -22.17
CA TYR A 172 30.44 12.57 -22.09
C TYR A 172 30.30 13.74 -23.06
N SER A 173 29.06 14.07 -23.40
CA SER A 173 28.69 15.31 -24.09
C SER A 173 27.51 15.95 -23.37
N VAL A 174 27.44 17.27 -23.42
CA VAL A 174 26.37 18.06 -22.80
C VAL A 174 25.80 19.03 -23.83
N LYS A 175 24.49 18.95 -24.06
CA LYS A 175 23.76 19.85 -24.95
C LYS A 175 22.64 20.56 -24.19
N TRP A 176 22.67 21.88 -24.18
CA TRP A 176 21.64 22.73 -23.60
C TRP A 176 20.60 23.10 -24.67
N LEU A 177 19.33 22.85 -24.39
CA LEU A 177 18.21 23.15 -25.28
C LEU A 177 17.16 24.02 -24.56
N PRO A 178 16.64 25.08 -25.20
CA PRO A 178 15.53 25.84 -24.64
C PRO A 178 14.23 25.04 -24.70
N THR A 179 13.38 25.15 -23.67
CA THR A 179 12.03 24.55 -23.64
C THR A 179 10.95 25.55 -23.23
N ASN A 180 9.74 25.35 -23.74
CA ASN A 180 8.57 26.16 -23.41
C ASN A 180 7.86 25.67 -22.13
N VAL A 181 8.19 24.47 -21.63
CA VAL A 181 7.59 23.88 -20.43
C VAL A 181 7.97 24.68 -19.18
N THR A 182 6.99 24.98 -18.33
CA THR A 182 7.22 25.68 -17.06
C THR A 182 7.75 24.73 -15.99
N PHE A 183 8.52 25.25 -15.04
CA PHE A 183 9.07 24.45 -13.93
C PHE A 183 8.00 23.69 -13.14
N ALA A 184 6.81 24.27 -12.98
CA ALA A 184 5.69 23.63 -12.28
C ALA A 184 5.16 22.36 -12.99
N ARG A 185 5.22 22.32 -14.33
CA ARG A 185 4.70 21.19 -15.14
C ARG A 185 5.75 20.16 -15.53
N ARG A 186 7.00 20.29 -15.05
CA ARG A 186 8.12 19.43 -15.45
C ARG A 186 7.86 17.93 -15.24
N PHE A 187 7.09 17.58 -14.21
CA PHE A 187 6.78 16.20 -13.87
C PHE A 187 5.68 15.55 -14.75
N GLU A 188 4.95 16.34 -15.56
CA GLU A 188 3.88 15.81 -16.42
C GLU A 188 4.42 14.85 -17.49
N VAL A 189 5.69 14.99 -17.90
CA VAL A 189 6.35 14.13 -18.90
C VAL A 189 6.47 12.67 -18.42
N TYR A 190 6.46 12.43 -17.10
CA TYR A 190 6.53 11.08 -16.51
C TYR A 190 5.17 10.41 -16.35
N LEU A 191 4.09 11.16 -16.54
CA LEU A 191 2.74 10.64 -16.44
C LEU A 191 2.42 9.95 -17.76
N ASP A 192 2.48 8.61 -17.76
CA ASP A 192 2.20 7.76 -18.93
C ASP A 192 0.69 7.74 -19.22
N TYR A 193 0.15 8.86 -19.72
CA TYR A 193 -1.28 9.03 -20.00
C TYR A 193 -1.89 7.91 -20.87
N PRO A 194 -1.23 7.43 -21.95
CA PRO A 194 -1.78 6.36 -22.78
C PRO A 194 -1.88 5.02 -22.04
N PHE A 195 -0.97 4.72 -21.12
CA PHE A 195 -1.03 3.45 -20.39
C PHE A 195 -2.19 3.39 -19.39
N PHE A 196 -2.52 4.52 -18.76
CA PHE A 196 -3.68 4.65 -17.89
C PHE A 196 -4.93 5.08 -18.68
N GLU A 197 -5.09 4.50 -19.88
CA GLU A 197 -6.23 4.72 -20.77
C GLU A 197 -7.55 4.68 -19.98
N HIS A 198 -8.27 5.80 -19.98
CA HIS A 198 -9.47 6.00 -19.17
C HIS A 198 -10.53 4.91 -19.38
N GLN A 199 -10.59 4.30 -20.57
CA GLN A 199 -11.62 3.33 -20.93
C GLN A 199 -11.59 2.07 -20.04
N ILE A 200 -10.41 1.57 -19.69
CA ILE A 200 -10.28 0.35 -18.89
C ILE A 200 -10.66 0.64 -17.42
N HIS A 201 -10.31 1.81 -16.89
CA HIS A 201 -10.75 2.26 -15.56
C HIS A 201 -12.27 2.46 -15.51
N TRP A 202 -12.88 3.07 -16.53
CA TRP A 202 -14.34 3.22 -16.59
C TRP A 202 -15.08 1.88 -16.67
N PHE A 203 -14.54 0.91 -17.42
CA PHE A 203 -15.08 -0.45 -17.46
C PHE A 203 -15.03 -1.14 -16.08
N SER A 204 -13.89 -1.01 -15.39
CA SER A 204 -13.69 -1.49 -14.01
C SER A 204 -14.72 -0.91 -13.05
N ILE A 205 -14.95 0.39 -13.12
CA ILE A 205 -15.91 1.10 -12.27
C ILE A 205 -17.34 0.65 -12.57
N PHE A 206 -17.72 0.54 -13.84
CA PHE A 206 -19.06 0.11 -14.22
C PHE A 206 -19.37 -1.29 -13.69
N ASN A 207 -18.44 -2.24 -13.89
CA ASN A 207 -18.59 -3.61 -13.40
C ASN A 207 -18.73 -3.65 -11.86
N SER A 208 -17.91 -2.87 -11.17
CA SER A 208 -17.90 -2.82 -9.70
C SER A 208 -19.13 -2.11 -9.14
N PHE A 209 -19.65 -1.10 -9.86
CA PHE A 209 -20.87 -0.36 -9.50
C PHE A 209 -22.13 -1.22 -9.65
N MET A 210 -22.22 -2.06 -10.70
CA MET A 210 -23.33 -3.02 -10.85
C MET A 210 -23.41 -3.99 -9.65
N MET A 211 -22.26 -4.46 -9.17
CA MET A 211 -22.18 -5.32 -7.99
C MET A 211 -22.67 -4.61 -6.72
N VAL A 212 -22.36 -3.32 -6.56
CA VAL A 212 -22.87 -2.50 -5.45
C VAL A 212 -24.40 -2.39 -5.50
N ILE A 213 -24.99 -2.07 -6.65
CA ILE A 213 -26.44 -1.97 -6.80
C ILE A 213 -27.13 -3.29 -6.43
N PHE A 214 -26.60 -4.41 -6.94
CA PHE A 214 -27.13 -5.73 -6.65
C PHE A 214 -27.10 -6.05 -5.14
N LEU A 215 -25.95 -5.84 -4.49
CA LEU A 215 -25.77 -6.16 -3.07
C LEU A 215 -26.54 -5.23 -2.14
N THR A 216 -26.56 -3.93 -2.43
CA THR A 216 -27.37 -2.97 -1.67
C THR A 216 -28.86 -3.25 -1.82
N GLY A 217 -29.31 -3.66 -3.01
CA GLY A 217 -30.67 -4.13 -3.26
C GLY A 217 -31.03 -5.37 -2.42
N LEU A 218 -30.13 -6.35 -2.35
CA LEU A 218 -30.30 -7.55 -1.51
C LEU A 218 -30.40 -7.20 -0.03
N VAL A 219 -29.48 -6.38 0.49
CA VAL A 219 -29.51 -5.92 1.89
C VAL A 219 -30.79 -5.12 2.20
N SER A 220 -31.19 -4.23 1.29
CA SER A 220 -32.44 -3.47 1.41
C SER A 220 -33.64 -4.40 1.44
N MET A 221 -33.70 -5.43 0.58
CA MET A 221 -34.75 -6.44 0.61
C MET A 221 -34.80 -7.20 1.94
N ILE A 222 -33.65 -7.60 2.50
CA ILE A 222 -33.60 -8.25 3.83
C ILE A 222 -34.16 -7.32 4.91
N LEU A 223 -33.72 -6.06 4.94
CA LEU A 223 -34.19 -5.06 5.90
C LEU A 223 -35.69 -4.75 5.73
N MET A 224 -36.16 -4.58 4.50
CA MET A 224 -37.57 -4.32 4.20
C MET A 224 -38.44 -5.53 4.50
N ARG A 225 -37.99 -6.75 4.21
CA ARG A 225 -38.71 -7.99 4.54
C ARG A 225 -38.83 -8.19 6.05
N THR A 226 -37.75 -7.95 6.80
CA THR A 226 -37.78 -8.03 8.27
C THR A 226 -38.71 -6.97 8.86
N LEU A 227 -38.61 -5.71 8.41
CA LEU A 227 -39.49 -4.63 8.87
C LEU A 227 -40.96 -4.83 8.47
N ARG A 228 -41.26 -5.23 7.24
CA ARG A 228 -42.64 -5.43 6.76
C ARG A 228 -43.32 -6.60 7.47
N ASN A 229 -42.61 -7.70 7.70
CA ASN A 229 -43.14 -8.82 8.48
C ASN A 229 -43.44 -8.41 9.93
N ASP A 230 -42.62 -7.53 10.53
CA ASP A 230 -42.89 -7.00 11.87
C ASP A 230 -44.09 -6.05 11.88
N TYR A 231 -44.21 -5.10 10.93
CA TYR A 231 -45.38 -4.21 10.83
C TYR A 231 -46.68 -4.96 10.57
N ALA A 232 -46.67 -5.99 9.71
CA ALA A 232 -47.84 -6.79 9.42
C ALA A 232 -48.30 -7.62 10.63
N LYS A 233 -47.39 -8.00 11.52
CA LYS A 233 -47.70 -8.68 12.78
C LYS A 233 -48.37 -7.73 13.78
N TYR A 234 -47.83 -6.53 13.99
CA TYR A 234 -48.45 -5.53 14.86
C TYR A 234 -49.83 -5.07 14.38
N ALA A 235 -50.04 -5.00 13.06
CA ALA A 235 -51.35 -4.67 12.49
C ALA A 235 -52.41 -5.78 12.66
N ARG A 236 -52.00 -7.00 13.03
CA ARG A 236 -52.91 -8.13 13.32
C ARG A 236 -53.07 -8.42 14.82
N GLU A 237 -52.19 -7.90 15.66
CA GLU A 237 -52.26 -8.06 17.13
C GLU A 237 -53.45 -7.31 17.77
N ASP A 238 -54.12 -6.40 17.06
CA ASP A 238 -55.33 -5.73 17.56
C ASP A 238 -56.63 -6.59 17.43
N ASP A 239 -56.64 -7.69 16.67
CA ASP A 239 -57.90 -8.39 16.33
C ASP A 239 -58.06 -9.85 16.80
N ASP A 240 -57.05 -10.63 17.18
CA ASP A 240 -57.29 -12.07 17.55
C ASP A 240 -56.30 -12.67 18.58
N LEU A 241 -56.75 -12.85 19.82
CA LEU A 241 -56.00 -13.49 20.93
C LEU A 241 -55.72 -15.00 20.71
N GLU A 242 -56.44 -15.67 19.80
CA GLU A 242 -56.27 -17.11 19.49
C GLU A 242 -55.12 -17.42 18.51
N THR A 243 -54.56 -16.41 17.81
CA THR A 243 -53.41 -16.61 16.91
C THR A 243 -52.05 -16.64 17.63
N LEU A 244 -52.03 -16.27 18.92
CA LEU A 244 -50.82 -16.16 19.74
C LEU A 244 -50.11 -17.52 19.95
N GLU A 245 -50.83 -18.64 20.00
CA GLU A 245 -50.23 -19.97 20.21
C GLU A 245 -49.59 -20.58 18.95
N ARG A 246 -50.08 -20.25 17.75
CA ARG A 246 -49.49 -20.73 16.48
C ARG A 246 -48.24 -19.96 16.07
N ASP A 247 -48.16 -18.67 16.41
CA ASP A 247 -47.05 -17.78 16.03
C ASP A 247 -45.79 -17.92 16.91
N VAL A 248 -45.88 -18.56 18.08
CA VAL A 248 -44.70 -18.93 18.90
C VAL A 248 -43.84 -19.99 18.19
N SER A 249 -44.44 -20.79 17.29
CA SER A 249 -43.76 -21.84 16.51
C SER A 249 -42.99 -21.29 15.30
N GLU A 250 -43.29 -20.08 14.82
CA GLU A 250 -42.65 -19.45 13.66
C GLU A 250 -41.78 -18.23 14.01
N GLU A 251 -41.22 -18.16 15.23
CA GLU A 251 -40.18 -17.17 15.50
C GLU A 251 -38.96 -17.42 14.61
N SER A 252 -38.80 -16.56 13.59
CA SER A 252 -37.67 -16.56 12.67
C SER A 252 -36.35 -16.80 13.43
N GLY A 253 -35.50 -17.75 12.99
CA GLY A 253 -34.37 -18.28 13.78
C GLY A 253 -33.40 -17.23 14.36
N TRP A 254 -33.30 -16.05 13.74
CA TRP A 254 -32.55 -14.92 14.31
C TRP A 254 -33.22 -14.32 15.56
N LYS A 255 -34.56 -14.23 15.63
CA LYS A 255 -35.28 -13.72 16.82
C LYS A 255 -35.05 -14.59 18.05
N LEU A 256 -34.97 -15.91 17.85
CA LEU A 256 -34.74 -16.89 18.92
C LEU A 256 -33.39 -16.70 19.66
N VAL A 257 -32.40 -16.06 19.03
CA VAL A 257 -31.07 -15.84 19.61
C VAL A 257 -30.89 -14.46 20.27
N HIS A 258 -31.96 -13.67 20.42
CA HIS A 258 -31.91 -12.31 21.02
C HIS A 258 -31.17 -12.23 22.35
N GLY A 259 -31.25 -13.28 23.18
CA GLY A 259 -30.60 -13.36 24.49
C GLY A 259 -29.10 -13.68 24.46
N ASP A 260 -28.56 -14.16 23.34
CA ASP A 260 -27.16 -14.61 23.21
C ASP A 260 -26.33 -13.76 22.23
N VAL A 261 -26.99 -13.00 21.34
CA VAL A 261 -26.35 -12.21 20.27
C VAL A 261 -25.38 -11.13 20.76
N PHE A 262 -25.65 -10.53 21.93
CA PHE A 262 -24.83 -9.46 22.51
C PHE A 262 -23.82 -9.95 23.56
N ARG A 263 -23.59 -11.26 23.63
CA ARG A 263 -22.56 -11.84 24.50
C ARG A 263 -21.17 -11.33 24.08
N PRO A 264 -20.24 -11.10 25.03
CA PRO A 264 -18.87 -10.73 24.68
C PRO A 264 -18.21 -11.80 23.80
N PRO A 265 -17.48 -11.39 22.74
CA PRO A 265 -16.76 -12.30 21.87
C PRO A 265 -15.69 -13.07 22.63
N ARG A 266 -15.38 -14.28 22.12
CA ARG A 266 -14.13 -14.97 22.48
C ARG A 266 -12.95 -14.05 22.16
N SER A 267 -11.93 -14.04 23.02
CA SER A 267 -10.75 -13.18 22.88
C SER A 267 -11.07 -11.69 22.61
N LEU A 268 -11.92 -11.08 23.44
CA LEU A 268 -12.36 -9.68 23.34
C LEU A 268 -11.21 -8.68 23.09
N VAL A 269 -10.05 -8.86 23.74
CA VAL A 269 -8.86 -8.01 23.56
C VAL A 269 -8.38 -8.00 22.11
N LEU A 270 -8.35 -9.17 21.47
CA LEU A 270 -7.83 -9.31 20.10
C LEU A 270 -8.83 -8.70 19.11
N LEU A 271 -10.13 -8.99 19.26
CA LEU A 271 -11.15 -8.43 18.37
C LEU A 271 -11.21 -6.91 18.49
N SER A 272 -11.21 -6.36 19.72
CA SER A 272 -11.25 -4.91 19.90
C SER A 272 -10.03 -4.22 19.29
N THR A 273 -8.85 -4.84 19.47
CA THR A 273 -7.60 -4.39 18.85
C THR A 273 -7.70 -4.39 17.33
N LEU A 274 -8.05 -5.51 16.71
CA LEU A 274 -8.11 -5.65 15.26
C LEU A 274 -9.15 -4.71 14.62
N VAL A 275 -10.29 -4.51 15.28
CA VAL A 275 -11.31 -3.56 14.82
C VAL A 275 -10.82 -2.12 14.96
N GLY A 276 -10.13 -1.78 16.05
CA GLY A 276 -9.53 -0.47 16.24
C GLY A 276 -8.44 -0.17 15.21
N THR A 277 -7.49 -1.08 15.02
CA THR A 277 -6.42 -0.92 14.02
C THR A 277 -7.00 -0.87 12.60
N GLY A 278 -8.01 -1.67 12.28
CA GLY A 278 -8.65 -1.61 10.96
C GLY A 278 -9.42 -0.31 10.71
N ALA A 279 -10.08 0.25 11.72
CA ALA A 279 -10.70 1.57 11.63
C ALA A 279 -9.64 2.69 11.43
N GLN A 280 -8.49 2.60 12.10
CA GLN A 280 -7.35 3.47 11.86
C GLN A 280 -6.86 3.34 10.42
N LEU A 281 -6.65 2.12 9.91
CA LEU A 281 -6.18 1.89 8.55
C LEU A 281 -7.17 2.40 7.49
N ALA A 282 -8.48 2.24 7.71
CA ALA A 282 -9.51 2.81 6.83
C ALA A 282 -9.42 4.34 6.76
N MET A 283 -9.29 4.99 7.91
CA MET A 283 -9.14 6.45 7.99
C MET A 283 -7.81 6.94 7.43
N LEU A 284 -6.73 6.19 7.64
CA LEU A 284 -5.41 6.47 7.08
C LEU A 284 -5.43 6.45 5.55
N VAL A 285 -5.98 5.39 4.96
CA VAL A 285 -6.06 5.26 3.50
C VAL A 285 -6.92 6.38 2.92
N LEU A 286 -8.07 6.67 3.52
CA LEU A 286 -8.92 7.78 3.11
C LEU A 286 -8.16 9.13 3.16
N LEU A 287 -7.50 9.41 4.28
CA LEU A 287 -6.76 10.67 4.49
C LEU A 287 -5.62 10.81 3.47
N VAL A 288 -4.83 9.76 3.26
CA VAL A 288 -3.71 9.78 2.30
C VAL A 288 -4.23 9.95 0.87
N ILE A 289 -5.33 9.31 0.48
CA ILE A 289 -5.93 9.50 -0.85
C ILE A 289 -6.41 10.95 -1.02
N VAL A 290 -7.10 11.52 -0.02
CA VAL A 290 -7.56 12.92 -0.08
C VAL A 290 -6.37 13.89 -0.17
N LEU A 291 -5.32 13.66 0.63
CA LEU A 291 -4.09 14.46 0.57
C LEU A 291 -3.34 14.28 -0.76
N ALA A 292 -3.42 13.12 -1.40
CA ALA A 292 -2.83 12.89 -2.72
C ALA A 292 -3.63 13.55 -3.86
N ILE A 293 -4.94 13.78 -3.68
CA ILE A 293 -5.77 14.51 -4.63
C ILE A 293 -5.57 16.03 -4.48
N VAL A 294 -5.56 16.52 -3.24
CA VAL A 294 -5.42 17.95 -2.94
C VAL A 294 -3.97 18.41 -3.10
N GLY A 295 -3.03 17.60 -2.62
CA GLY A 295 -1.61 17.87 -2.66
C GLY A 295 -0.95 17.26 -3.88
N THR A 296 0.07 17.94 -4.41
CA THR A 296 0.92 17.42 -5.48
C THR A 296 1.95 16.42 -4.94
N LEU A 297 1.49 15.37 -4.25
CA LEU A 297 2.36 14.38 -3.59
C LEU A 297 3.23 13.58 -4.58
N TYR A 298 2.90 13.59 -5.88
CA TYR A 298 3.70 12.99 -6.94
C TYR A 298 4.99 13.76 -7.28
N ILE A 299 5.14 15.00 -6.79
CA ILE A 299 6.28 15.89 -7.13
C ILE A 299 7.53 15.54 -6.30
N GLY A 300 7.36 15.14 -5.04
CA GLY A 300 8.49 14.87 -4.13
C GLY A 300 8.82 13.38 -4.03
N ARG A 301 10.09 13.01 -4.22
CA ARG A 301 10.55 11.63 -3.98
C ARG A 301 10.30 11.24 -2.53
N GLY A 302 9.73 10.06 -2.31
CA GLY A 302 9.40 9.58 -0.95
C GLY A 302 8.32 10.38 -0.21
N SER A 303 7.69 11.39 -0.82
CA SER A 303 6.66 12.23 -0.19
C SER A 303 5.43 11.41 0.23
N ILE A 304 5.03 10.43 -0.58
CA ILE A 304 3.91 9.53 -0.26
C ILE A 304 4.23 8.70 0.99
N ILE A 305 5.46 8.16 1.10
CA ILE A 305 5.89 7.33 2.23
C ILE A 305 5.94 8.15 3.52
N THR A 306 6.53 9.35 3.48
CA THR A 306 6.57 10.26 4.64
C THR A 306 5.18 10.68 5.08
N THR A 307 4.31 11.07 4.14
CA THR A 307 2.92 11.41 4.41
C THR A 307 2.17 10.24 5.05
N PHE A 308 2.39 9.02 4.56
CA PHE A 308 1.78 7.81 5.14
C PHE A 308 2.21 7.58 6.59
N ILE A 309 3.51 7.72 6.92
CA ILE A 309 4.04 7.54 8.28
C ILE A 309 3.46 8.59 9.24
N VAL A 310 3.44 9.86 8.82
CA VAL A 310 2.89 10.96 9.64
C VAL A 310 1.39 10.79 9.85
N CYS A 311 0.64 10.48 8.78
CA CYS A 311 -0.80 10.22 8.89
C CYS A 311 -1.11 9.00 9.75
N TYR A 312 -0.28 7.94 9.69
CA TYR A 312 -0.42 6.77 10.55
C TYR A 312 -0.29 7.16 12.03
N ALA A 313 0.70 7.99 12.35
CA ALA A 313 0.91 8.47 13.72
C ALA A 313 -0.28 9.31 14.22
N LEU A 314 -0.81 10.22 13.41
CA LEU A 314 -1.97 11.05 13.77
C LEU A 314 -3.28 10.25 13.92
N THR A 315 -3.50 9.27 13.05
CA THR A 315 -4.71 8.43 13.07
C THR A 315 -4.71 7.40 14.20
N SER A 316 -3.60 7.21 14.92
CA SER A 316 -3.50 6.30 16.08
C SER A 316 -4.53 6.59 17.19
N PHE A 317 -4.96 7.86 17.32
CA PHE A 317 -6.06 8.25 18.21
C PHE A 317 -7.36 7.48 17.89
N ILE A 318 -7.68 7.29 16.61
CA ILE A 318 -8.88 6.58 16.15
C ILE A 318 -8.81 5.11 16.53
N ALA A 319 -7.62 4.51 16.42
CA ALA A 319 -7.40 3.12 16.83
C ALA A 319 -7.72 2.91 18.31
N GLY A 320 -7.17 3.80 19.16
CA GLY A 320 -7.44 3.83 20.58
C GLY A 320 -8.92 4.04 20.89
N TYR A 321 -9.55 5.03 20.25
CA TYR A 321 -10.96 5.37 20.47
C TYR A 321 -11.90 4.19 20.18
N VAL A 322 -11.75 3.57 19.00
CA VAL A 322 -12.61 2.45 18.58
C VAL A 322 -12.34 1.20 19.42
N SER A 323 -11.07 0.85 19.64
CA SER A 323 -10.69 -0.33 20.45
C SER A 323 -11.12 -0.18 21.91
N GLY A 324 -10.81 0.96 22.54
CA GLY A 324 -11.14 1.26 23.93
C GLY A 324 -12.65 1.30 24.19
N GLY A 325 -13.40 1.95 23.30
CA GLY A 325 -14.87 1.98 23.37
C GLY A 325 -15.46 0.58 23.23
N LEU A 326 -15.05 -0.19 22.22
CA LEU A 326 -15.56 -1.54 21.99
C LEU A 326 -15.21 -2.52 23.12
N TYR A 327 -13.99 -2.42 23.67
CA TYR A 327 -13.52 -3.24 24.78
C TYR A 327 -14.34 -2.97 26.06
N SER A 328 -14.53 -1.69 26.40
CA SER A 328 -15.32 -1.29 27.57
C SER A 328 -16.80 -1.65 27.43
N ARG A 329 -17.38 -1.41 26.25
CA ARG A 329 -18.80 -1.69 25.98
C ARG A 329 -19.19 -3.15 26.15
N ASN A 330 -18.24 -4.06 25.94
CA ASN A 330 -18.41 -5.50 26.13
C ASN A 330 -17.97 -6.00 27.53
N GLY A 331 -17.76 -5.09 28.50
CA GLY A 331 -17.44 -5.43 29.89
C GLY A 331 -15.97 -5.79 30.17
N GLY A 332 -15.04 -5.37 29.30
CA GLY A 332 -13.61 -5.63 29.48
C GLY A 332 -13.00 -4.86 30.67
N LYS A 333 -12.34 -5.58 31.59
CA LYS A 333 -11.73 -5.00 32.80
C LYS A 333 -10.29 -4.52 32.59
N ASN A 334 -9.49 -5.26 31.82
CA ASN A 334 -8.05 -5.03 31.66
C ASN A 334 -7.75 -4.10 30.46
N TRP A 335 -8.23 -2.87 30.53
CA TRP A 335 -8.16 -1.90 29.43
C TRP A 335 -6.73 -1.51 29.05
N ILE A 336 -5.78 -1.50 30.00
CA ILE A 336 -4.36 -1.21 29.73
C ILE A 336 -3.77 -2.27 28.78
N LYS A 337 -4.09 -3.56 29.01
CA LYS A 337 -3.64 -4.65 28.13
C LYS A 337 -4.20 -4.47 26.72
N ALA A 338 -5.48 -4.10 26.59
CA ALA A 338 -6.10 -3.84 25.29
C ALA A 338 -5.45 -2.65 24.58
N MET A 339 -5.12 -1.58 25.30
CA MET A 339 -4.43 -0.40 24.78
C MET A 339 -3.04 -0.75 24.23
N ILE A 340 -2.21 -1.45 25.02
CA ILE A 340 -0.85 -1.85 24.61
C ILE A 340 -0.90 -2.73 23.35
N VAL A 341 -1.81 -3.70 23.31
CA VAL A 341 -1.96 -4.59 22.14
C VAL A 341 -2.47 -3.79 20.94
N THR A 342 -3.36 -2.82 21.13
CA THR A 342 -3.85 -1.94 20.04
C THR A 342 -2.73 -1.09 19.44
N ALA A 343 -1.88 -0.50 20.28
CA ALA A 343 -0.79 0.35 19.83
C ALA A 343 0.39 -0.42 19.21
N SER A 344 0.58 -1.70 19.56
CA SER A 344 1.77 -2.47 19.17
C SER A 344 1.52 -3.56 18.12
N LEU A 345 0.32 -4.14 18.01
CA LEU A 345 0.08 -5.32 17.18
C LEU A 345 0.45 -5.09 15.70
N PHE A 346 -0.08 -4.05 15.06
CA PHE A 346 0.18 -3.77 13.65
C PHE A 346 1.62 -3.32 13.38
N PRO A 347 2.18 -2.34 14.11
CA PRO A 347 3.59 -1.95 13.94
C PRO A 347 4.56 -3.11 14.13
N PHE A 348 4.31 -3.99 15.13
CA PHE A 348 5.16 -5.14 15.38
C PHE A 348 5.07 -6.20 14.27
N MET A 349 3.87 -6.43 13.70
CA MET A 349 3.72 -7.30 12.52
C MET A 349 4.49 -6.75 11.31
N CYS A 350 4.40 -5.44 11.05
CA CYS A 350 5.15 -4.79 9.97
C CYS A 350 6.66 -4.85 10.23
N PHE A 351 7.09 -4.59 11.47
CA PHE A 351 8.49 -4.65 11.87
C PHE A 351 9.06 -6.06 11.75
N ALA A 352 8.31 -7.11 12.14
CA ALA A 352 8.76 -8.49 12.01
C ALA A 352 9.03 -8.89 10.54
N ILE A 353 8.11 -8.52 9.63
CA ILE A 353 8.31 -8.76 8.19
C ILE A 353 9.49 -7.92 7.69
N GLY A 354 9.52 -6.63 8.03
CA GLY A 354 10.60 -5.72 7.64
C GLY A 354 11.97 -6.17 8.14
N PHE A 355 12.06 -6.71 9.35
CA PHE A 355 13.30 -7.22 9.94
C PHE A 355 13.86 -8.42 9.16
N VAL A 356 12.99 -9.35 8.75
CA VAL A 356 13.38 -10.49 7.89
C VAL A 356 13.89 -9.97 6.54
N LEU A 357 13.16 -9.06 5.89
CA LEU A 357 13.57 -8.47 4.61
C LEU A 357 14.88 -7.66 4.74
N ASN A 358 15.04 -6.92 5.82
CA ASN A 358 16.22 -6.11 6.08
C ASN A 358 17.46 -6.98 6.32
N THR A 359 17.29 -8.13 6.99
CA THR A 359 18.38 -9.11 7.18
C THR A 359 18.85 -9.66 5.82
N ILE A 360 17.91 -9.95 4.91
CA ILE A 360 18.22 -10.36 3.54
C ILE A 360 18.93 -9.21 2.78
N ALA A 361 18.49 -7.96 2.93
CA ALA A 361 19.15 -6.82 2.30
C ALA A 361 20.57 -6.56 2.78
N ILE A 362 20.82 -6.71 4.09
CA ILE A 362 22.17 -6.61 4.64
C ILE A 362 23.04 -7.73 4.08
N PHE A 363 22.52 -8.97 3.99
CA PHE A 363 23.27 -10.11 3.45
C PHE A 363 23.70 -9.90 2.00
N TYR A 364 22.84 -9.29 1.17
CA TYR A 364 23.14 -8.97 -0.22
C TYR A 364 23.91 -7.64 -0.42
N GLY A 365 24.10 -6.83 0.63
CA GLY A 365 24.71 -5.49 0.50
C GLY A 365 23.88 -4.51 -0.33
N SER A 366 22.55 -4.68 -0.34
CA SER A 366 21.64 -3.84 -1.14
C SER A 366 21.33 -2.51 -0.46
N LEU A 367 21.12 -1.46 -1.26
CA LEU A 367 20.59 -0.16 -0.81
C LEU A 367 19.16 -0.24 -0.25
N ALA A 368 18.45 -1.34 -0.50
CA ALA A 368 17.16 -1.61 0.13
C ALA A 368 17.30 -1.88 1.65
N ALA A 369 18.52 -2.06 2.17
CA ALA A 369 18.78 -2.19 3.60
C ALA A 369 18.50 -0.86 4.31
N ILE A 370 17.59 -0.89 5.27
CA ILE A 370 17.23 0.26 6.07
C ILE A 370 18.31 0.48 7.13
N PRO A 371 18.97 1.66 7.16
CA PRO A 371 19.99 1.94 8.15
C PRO A 371 19.39 2.04 9.56
N PHE A 372 20.18 1.67 10.58
CA PHE A 372 19.74 1.65 11.98
C PHE A 372 19.17 3.00 12.45
N GLY A 373 19.75 4.11 12.02
CA GLY A 373 19.27 5.45 12.35
C GLY A 373 17.81 5.68 11.95
N THR A 374 17.43 5.23 10.75
CA THR A 374 16.05 5.33 10.25
C THR A 374 15.09 4.47 11.06
N MET A 375 15.51 3.26 11.47
CA MET A 375 14.70 2.40 12.35
C MET A 375 14.46 3.07 13.71
N MET A 376 15.47 3.72 14.28
CA MET A 376 15.35 4.48 15.52
C MET A 376 14.40 5.67 15.38
N VAL A 377 14.44 6.41 14.27
CA VAL A 377 13.51 7.52 14.01
C VAL A 377 12.07 7.02 13.96
N VAL A 378 11.79 5.94 13.23
CA VAL A 378 10.44 5.34 13.17
C VAL A 378 9.98 4.85 14.54
N PHE A 379 10.88 4.25 15.33
CA PHE A 379 10.59 3.84 16.70
C PHE A 379 10.26 5.02 17.62
N VAL A 380 11.01 6.11 17.55
CA VAL A 380 10.76 7.35 18.31
C VAL A 380 9.41 7.96 17.92
N LEU A 381 9.08 8.03 16.62
CA LEU A 381 7.77 8.49 16.16
C LEU A 381 6.65 7.62 16.73
N TRP A 382 6.82 6.30 16.75
CA TRP A 382 5.85 5.39 17.36
C TRP A 382 5.73 5.60 18.88
N ALA A 383 6.86 5.68 19.59
CA ALA A 383 6.89 5.75 21.05
C ALA A 383 6.37 7.10 21.62
N PHE A 384 6.66 8.22 20.95
CA PHE A 384 6.34 9.55 21.45
C PHE A 384 5.12 10.20 20.79
N ILE A 385 4.68 9.72 19.63
CA ILE A 385 3.49 10.26 18.94
C ILE A 385 2.38 9.21 18.92
N SER A 386 2.60 8.08 18.26
CA SER A 386 1.54 7.09 18.04
C SER A 386 1.03 6.45 19.35
N PHE A 387 1.94 6.08 20.24
CA PHE A 387 1.59 5.40 21.49
C PHE A 387 0.81 6.32 22.46
N PRO A 388 1.24 7.58 22.74
CA PRO A 388 0.46 8.50 23.56
C PRO A 388 -0.89 8.87 22.95
N LEU A 389 -0.97 9.07 21.63
CA LEU A 389 -2.25 9.34 20.96
C LEU A 389 -3.21 8.13 21.05
N ALA A 390 -2.70 6.90 20.90
CA ALA A 390 -3.50 5.68 21.08
C ALA A 390 -4.00 5.52 22.52
N LEU A 391 -3.18 5.88 23.52
CA LEU A 391 -3.59 5.93 24.91
C LEU A 391 -4.71 6.96 25.12
N LEU A 392 -4.53 8.19 24.63
CA LEU A 392 -5.51 9.27 24.73
C LEU A 392 -6.83 8.86 24.07
N GLY A 393 -6.76 8.29 22.85
CA GLY A 393 -7.90 7.71 22.14
C GLY A 393 -8.61 6.65 22.98
N THR A 394 -7.87 5.73 23.59
CA THR A 394 -8.44 4.67 24.44
C THR A 394 -9.21 5.23 25.65
N VAL A 395 -8.65 6.24 26.33
CA VAL A 395 -9.29 6.87 27.48
C VAL A 395 -10.59 7.57 27.06
N VAL A 396 -10.56 8.33 25.98
CA VAL A 396 -11.75 9.02 25.44
C VAL A 396 -12.81 8.01 24.97
N GLY A 397 -12.40 6.99 24.21
CA GLY A 397 -13.31 5.96 23.68
C GLY A 397 -14.02 5.18 24.78
N ARG A 398 -13.29 4.83 25.85
CA ARG A 398 -13.87 4.17 27.03
C ARG A 398 -14.88 5.06 27.75
N ASN A 399 -14.58 6.35 27.93
CA ASN A 399 -15.45 7.24 28.70
C ASN A 399 -16.71 7.65 27.92
N TRP A 400 -16.61 7.89 26.61
CA TRP A 400 -17.75 8.32 25.80
C TRP A 400 -18.56 7.17 25.18
N SER A 401 -17.89 6.11 24.73
CA SER A 401 -18.52 5.00 23.98
C SER A 401 -18.47 3.66 24.71
N GLY A 402 -17.96 3.64 25.95
CA GLY A 402 -17.71 2.40 26.70
C GLY A 402 -18.85 1.90 27.57
N SER A 403 -19.96 2.63 27.69
CA SER A 403 -21.14 2.20 28.44
C SER A 403 -21.87 1.06 27.69
N PRO A 404 -22.13 -0.10 28.33
CA PRO A 404 -22.92 -1.16 27.72
C PRO A 404 -24.32 -0.66 27.35
N ASN A 405 -24.67 -0.76 26.07
CA ASN A 405 -25.98 -0.35 25.54
C ASN A 405 -26.58 -1.42 24.62
N ASN A 406 -26.72 -2.64 25.17
CA ASN A 406 -27.27 -3.75 24.42
C ASN A 406 -28.79 -3.61 24.30
N PRO A 407 -29.37 -3.71 23.08
CA PRO A 407 -30.82 -3.62 22.88
C PRO A 407 -31.63 -4.67 23.64
N CYS A 408 -31.07 -5.87 23.82
CA CYS A 408 -31.73 -6.96 24.53
C CYS A 408 -30.88 -7.41 25.72
N ARG A 409 -31.55 -7.90 26.77
CA ARG A 409 -30.88 -8.49 27.94
C ARG A 409 -30.16 -9.78 27.56
N VAL A 410 -28.91 -9.89 27.97
CA VAL A 410 -28.09 -11.09 27.72
C VAL A 410 -28.41 -12.18 28.75
N LYS A 411 -28.72 -13.40 28.28
CA LYS A 411 -28.97 -14.56 29.15
C LYS A 411 -27.66 -15.07 29.78
N THR A 412 -27.75 -15.54 31.02
CA THR A 412 -26.59 -16.05 31.79
C THR A 412 -26.07 -17.38 31.21
N ILE A 413 -26.98 -18.27 30.83
CA ILE A 413 -26.68 -19.59 30.27
C ILE A 413 -26.78 -19.52 28.74
N PRO A 414 -25.70 -19.89 28.00
CA PRO A 414 -25.72 -19.88 26.55
C PRO A 414 -26.60 -21.02 26.00
N ARG A 415 -27.40 -20.74 24.97
CA ARG A 415 -28.17 -21.77 24.28
C ARG A 415 -27.26 -22.71 23.47
N PRO A 416 -27.55 -24.04 23.41
CA PRO A 416 -26.87 -24.94 22.50
C PRO A 416 -27.18 -24.58 21.04
N ILE A 417 -26.16 -24.64 20.18
CA ILE A 417 -26.31 -24.33 18.75
C ILE A 417 -26.71 -25.62 18.02
N PRO A 418 -27.77 -25.60 17.20
CA PRO A 418 -28.20 -26.77 16.45
C PRO A 418 -27.16 -27.20 15.40
N GLU A 419 -27.16 -28.48 15.05
CA GLU A 419 -26.35 -28.99 13.93
C GLU A 419 -26.82 -28.36 12.62
N LYS A 420 -25.85 -27.95 11.78
CA LYS A 420 -26.11 -27.15 10.59
C LYS A 420 -25.50 -27.77 9.35
N LYS A 421 -26.11 -27.44 8.21
CA LYS A 421 -25.60 -27.81 6.89
C LYS A 421 -24.20 -27.21 6.68
N TRP A 422 -23.36 -27.92 5.93
CA TRP A 422 -21.93 -27.60 5.75
C TRP A 422 -21.68 -26.16 5.27
N TYR A 423 -22.53 -25.62 4.39
CA TYR A 423 -22.40 -24.29 3.81
C TYR A 423 -22.74 -23.14 4.79
N LEU A 424 -23.43 -23.41 5.90
CA LEU A 424 -23.73 -22.43 6.96
C LEU A 424 -22.68 -22.44 8.08
N THR A 425 -21.58 -23.19 7.91
CA THR A 425 -20.49 -23.18 8.88
C THR A 425 -19.76 -21.84 8.89
N PRO A 426 -19.29 -21.35 10.05
CA PRO A 426 -18.70 -20.01 10.15
C PRO A 426 -17.46 -19.87 9.28
N PHE A 427 -16.72 -20.98 9.11
CA PHE A 427 -15.55 -21.04 8.24
C PHE A 427 -15.90 -20.86 6.76
N VAL A 428 -16.89 -21.59 6.24
CA VAL A 428 -17.31 -21.48 4.83
C VAL A 428 -17.87 -20.10 4.52
N VAL A 429 -18.71 -19.55 5.40
CA VAL A 429 -19.24 -18.18 5.28
C VAL A 429 -18.12 -17.14 5.29
N SER A 430 -17.10 -17.35 6.13
CA SER A 430 -15.94 -16.44 6.18
C SER A 430 -15.10 -16.49 4.91
N LEU A 431 -14.91 -17.68 4.33
CA LEU A 431 -14.15 -17.82 3.09
C LEU A 431 -14.91 -17.22 1.90
N MET A 432 -16.19 -17.57 1.73
CA MET A 432 -17.01 -17.09 0.60
C MET A 432 -17.24 -15.58 0.62
N GLY A 433 -17.27 -14.95 1.80
CA GLY A 433 -17.51 -13.51 1.93
C GLY A 433 -16.50 -12.63 1.21
N GLY A 434 -15.25 -13.07 1.10
CA GLY A 434 -14.19 -12.26 0.49
C GLY A 434 -14.21 -12.22 -1.03
N LEU A 435 -14.96 -13.13 -1.69
CA LEU A 435 -14.97 -13.30 -3.15
C LEU A 435 -15.59 -12.10 -3.87
N LEU A 436 -16.72 -11.59 -3.37
CA LEU A 436 -17.43 -10.48 -3.99
C LEU A 436 -16.68 -9.13 -3.84
N PRO A 437 -16.16 -8.77 -2.65
CA PRO A 437 -15.31 -7.58 -2.53
C PRO A 437 -14.04 -7.70 -3.38
N PHE A 438 -13.42 -8.88 -3.46
CA PHE A 438 -12.27 -9.10 -4.35
C PHE A 438 -12.64 -8.88 -5.82
N GLY A 439 -13.77 -9.44 -6.28
CA GLY A 439 -14.26 -9.22 -7.64
C GLY A 439 -14.48 -7.74 -7.99
N SER A 440 -14.92 -6.93 -7.01
CA SER A 440 -15.13 -5.49 -7.18
C SER A 440 -13.85 -4.64 -7.23
N ILE A 441 -12.70 -5.19 -6.86
CA ILE A 441 -11.41 -4.46 -6.91
C ILE A 441 -10.38 -5.12 -7.82
N PHE A 442 -10.71 -6.26 -8.44
CA PHE A 442 -9.78 -7.11 -9.16
C PHE A 442 -9.03 -6.37 -10.29
N ILE A 443 -9.75 -5.59 -11.09
CA ILE A 443 -9.16 -4.86 -12.23
C ILE A 443 -8.23 -3.75 -11.72
N GLU A 444 -8.61 -3.05 -10.65
CA GLU A 444 -7.78 -1.98 -10.08
C GLU A 444 -6.55 -2.53 -9.38
N MET A 445 -6.67 -3.70 -8.74
CA MET A 445 -5.54 -4.40 -8.15
C MET A 445 -4.44 -4.70 -9.19
N TYR A 446 -4.81 -5.00 -10.44
CA TYR A 446 -3.85 -5.16 -11.53
C TYR A 446 -3.05 -3.86 -11.79
N PHE A 447 -3.73 -2.71 -11.83
CA PHE A 447 -3.07 -1.41 -12.05
C PHE A 447 -2.20 -1.00 -10.86
N VAL A 448 -2.68 -1.26 -9.65
CA VAL A 448 -1.92 -1.04 -8.40
C VAL A 448 -0.65 -1.90 -8.43
N PHE A 449 -0.76 -3.21 -8.64
CA PHE A 449 0.40 -4.11 -8.72
C PHE A 449 1.34 -3.72 -9.85
N THR A 450 0.82 -3.33 -11.00
CA THR A 450 1.67 -2.88 -12.10
C THR A 450 2.42 -1.61 -11.74
N SER A 451 1.82 -0.68 -11.02
CA SER A 451 2.50 0.56 -10.61
C SER A 451 3.53 0.36 -9.50
N PHE A 452 3.22 -0.51 -8.52
CA PHE A 452 4.14 -0.84 -7.44
C PHE A 452 5.34 -1.68 -7.91
N TRP A 453 5.12 -2.62 -8.84
CA TRP A 453 6.13 -3.61 -9.25
C TRP A 453 6.78 -3.31 -10.60
N ASN A 454 6.17 -2.53 -11.49
CA ASN A 454 6.78 -2.04 -12.71
C ASN A 454 6.85 -0.51 -12.65
N TYR A 455 8.04 0.07 -12.53
CA TYR A 455 8.39 1.52 -12.47
C TYR A 455 7.46 2.51 -13.22
N LYS A 456 6.21 2.63 -12.78
CA LYS A 456 5.17 3.47 -13.36
C LYS A 456 4.49 4.17 -12.20
N VAL A 457 4.55 5.50 -12.22
CA VAL A 457 3.92 6.32 -11.19
C VAL A 457 2.41 6.24 -11.37
N TYR A 458 1.72 5.69 -10.38
CA TYR A 458 0.25 5.75 -10.34
C TYR A 458 -0.17 7.16 -9.95
N TYR A 459 -0.75 7.91 -10.89
CA TYR A 459 -1.14 9.31 -10.68
C TYR A 459 -2.66 9.52 -10.60
N VAL A 460 -3.46 8.47 -10.81
CA VAL A 460 -4.91 8.59 -10.93
C VAL A 460 -5.63 8.40 -9.58
N TYR A 461 -5.26 9.22 -8.60
CA TYR A 461 -5.74 9.12 -7.22
C TYR A 461 -7.27 9.25 -7.07
N GLY A 462 -7.94 9.96 -7.99
CA GLY A 462 -9.40 10.07 -8.01
C GLY A 462 -10.11 8.73 -8.23
N PHE A 463 -9.57 7.85 -9.08
CA PHE A 463 -10.12 6.49 -9.25
C PHE A 463 -9.87 5.63 -8.01
N MET A 464 -8.71 5.73 -7.39
CA MET A 464 -8.43 5.04 -6.12
C MET A 464 -9.42 5.40 -5.01
N LEU A 465 -9.83 6.67 -4.92
CA LEU A 465 -10.86 7.09 -3.96
C LEU A 465 -12.19 6.39 -4.21
N LEU A 466 -12.64 6.36 -5.46
CA LEU A 466 -13.90 5.74 -5.84
C LEU A 466 -13.89 4.23 -5.54
N VAL A 467 -12.80 3.55 -5.89
CA VAL A 467 -12.62 2.10 -5.67
C VAL A 467 -12.56 1.78 -4.19
N PHE A 468 -11.90 2.62 -3.40
CA PHE A 468 -11.90 2.52 -1.94
C PHE A 468 -13.33 2.63 -1.37
N LEU A 469 -14.13 3.60 -1.82
CA LEU A 469 -15.52 3.73 -1.37
C LEU A 469 -16.38 2.52 -1.77
N ILE A 470 -16.23 2.02 -3.00
CA ILE A 470 -16.90 0.80 -3.46
C ILE A 470 -16.53 -0.38 -2.56
N LEU A 471 -15.24 -0.57 -2.27
CA LEU A 471 -14.78 -1.66 -1.41
C LEU A 471 -15.42 -1.59 -0.01
N ILE A 472 -15.49 -0.40 0.59
CA ILE A 472 -16.15 -0.20 1.89
C ILE A 472 -17.63 -0.60 1.83
N ILE A 473 -18.36 -0.17 0.79
CA ILE A 473 -19.79 -0.49 0.66
C ILE A 473 -19.99 -1.99 0.44
N VAL A 474 -19.25 -2.60 -0.49
CA VAL A 474 -19.37 -4.03 -0.82
C VAL A 474 -19.01 -4.90 0.39
N THR A 475 -17.94 -4.58 1.12
CA THR A 475 -17.55 -5.32 2.34
C THR A 475 -18.63 -5.23 3.42
N ILE A 476 -19.25 -4.07 3.63
CA ILE A 476 -20.38 -3.93 4.57
C ILE A 476 -21.57 -4.78 4.10
N CYS A 477 -21.96 -4.69 2.83
CA CYS A 477 -23.11 -5.44 2.34
C CYS A 477 -22.93 -6.95 2.47
N VAL A 478 -21.78 -7.49 2.06
CA VAL A 478 -21.52 -8.93 2.09
C VAL A 478 -21.47 -9.45 3.53
N THR A 479 -20.89 -8.69 4.45
CA THR A 479 -20.86 -9.10 5.87
C THR A 479 -22.23 -9.02 6.54
N ILE A 480 -23.08 -8.05 6.19
CA ILE A 480 -24.48 -8.02 6.64
C ILE A 480 -25.24 -9.25 6.14
N VAL A 481 -25.09 -9.61 4.87
CA VAL A 481 -25.74 -10.81 4.30
C VAL A 481 -25.24 -12.09 5.00
N GLY A 482 -23.93 -12.23 5.17
CA GLY A 482 -23.32 -13.37 5.86
C GLY A 482 -23.75 -13.49 7.32
N THR A 483 -23.82 -12.38 8.04
CA THR A 483 -24.28 -12.37 9.45
C THR A 483 -25.77 -12.68 9.56
N TYR A 484 -26.60 -12.17 8.66
CA TYR A 484 -28.02 -12.50 8.63
C TYR A 484 -28.26 -14.00 8.39
N PHE A 485 -27.56 -14.62 7.43
CA PHE A 485 -27.65 -16.07 7.22
C PHE A 485 -27.19 -16.88 8.43
N LEU A 486 -26.13 -16.43 9.12
CA LEU A 486 -25.63 -17.10 10.32
C LEU A 486 -26.62 -17.00 11.49
N LEU A 487 -27.25 -15.84 11.67
CA LEU A 487 -28.27 -15.64 12.71
C LEU A 487 -29.55 -16.44 12.42
N ASN A 488 -29.97 -16.54 11.15
CA ASN A 488 -31.08 -17.41 10.75
C ASN A 488 -30.81 -18.90 11.02
N ALA A 489 -29.53 -19.29 11.05
CA ALA A 489 -29.10 -20.63 11.44
C ALA A 489 -28.92 -20.78 12.96
N GLU A 490 -29.52 -19.90 13.76
CA GLU A 490 -29.47 -19.88 15.23
C GLU A 490 -28.05 -19.82 15.82
N ASN A 491 -27.09 -19.30 15.04
CA ASN A 491 -25.70 -19.21 15.48
C ASN A 491 -25.33 -17.76 15.85
N TYR A 492 -25.22 -17.50 17.14
CA TYR A 492 -24.90 -16.19 17.69
C TYR A 492 -23.40 -15.81 17.62
N HIS A 493 -22.50 -16.66 17.10
CA HIS A 493 -21.06 -16.36 16.99
C HIS A 493 -20.71 -15.48 15.78
N TRP A 494 -21.53 -14.46 15.50
CA TRP A 494 -21.44 -13.63 14.31
C TRP A 494 -20.22 -12.69 14.31
N GLN A 495 -19.72 -12.29 15.48
CA GLN A 495 -18.69 -11.26 15.64
C GLN A 495 -17.38 -11.59 14.90
N TRP A 496 -16.82 -12.78 15.13
CA TRP A 496 -15.61 -13.22 14.42
C TRP A 496 -15.89 -13.59 12.98
N THR A 497 -17.06 -14.17 12.70
CA THR A 497 -17.46 -14.52 11.33
C THR A 497 -17.58 -13.29 10.44
N SER A 498 -18.19 -12.19 10.92
CA SER A 498 -18.25 -10.93 10.16
C SER A 498 -16.87 -10.35 9.90
N PHE A 499 -15.97 -10.42 10.88
CA PHE A 499 -14.61 -9.93 10.72
C PHE A 499 -13.84 -10.75 9.67
N PHE A 500 -13.82 -12.07 9.82
CA PHE A 500 -13.11 -12.95 8.88
C PHE A 500 -13.76 -13.01 7.49
N SER A 501 -15.07 -12.81 7.40
CA SER A 501 -15.81 -12.75 6.13
C SER A 501 -15.38 -11.59 5.24
N ALA A 502 -15.09 -10.42 5.80
CA ALA A 502 -14.49 -9.32 5.04
C ALA A 502 -12.97 -9.41 4.96
N ALA A 503 -12.28 -9.91 6.00
CA ALA A 503 -10.83 -10.05 5.98
C ALA A 503 -10.33 -11.05 4.91
N SER A 504 -11.15 -12.05 4.56
CA SER A 504 -10.81 -13.05 3.53
C SER A 504 -10.60 -12.44 2.14
N THR A 505 -11.08 -11.22 1.87
CA THR A 505 -10.72 -10.48 0.65
C THR A 505 -9.21 -10.37 0.45
N ALA A 506 -8.44 -10.18 1.54
CA ALA A 506 -6.98 -10.13 1.47
C ALA A 506 -6.33 -11.47 1.07
N VAL A 507 -6.97 -12.60 1.40
CA VAL A 507 -6.49 -13.92 0.98
C VAL A 507 -6.60 -14.06 -0.54
N TYR A 508 -7.73 -13.64 -1.12
CA TYR A 508 -7.91 -13.64 -2.57
C TYR A 508 -6.93 -12.71 -3.29
N VAL A 509 -6.66 -11.53 -2.72
CA VAL A 509 -5.62 -10.62 -3.22
C VAL A 509 -4.23 -11.25 -3.15
N TYR A 510 -3.90 -11.95 -2.06
CA TYR A 510 -2.63 -12.65 -1.93
C TYR A 510 -2.49 -13.79 -2.96
N LEU A 511 -3.54 -14.59 -3.16
CA LEU A 511 -3.57 -15.62 -4.21
C LEU A 511 -3.40 -15.01 -5.61
N TYR A 512 -4.05 -13.87 -5.88
CA TYR A 512 -3.86 -13.13 -7.11
C TYR A 512 -2.41 -12.65 -7.29
N SER A 513 -1.74 -12.26 -6.20
CA SER A 513 -0.33 -11.85 -6.26
C SER A 513 0.61 -12.98 -6.66
N ILE A 514 0.31 -14.23 -6.30
CA ILE A 514 1.06 -15.42 -6.75
C ILE A 514 0.88 -15.61 -8.26
N TYR A 515 -0.37 -15.51 -8.75
CA TYR A 515 -0.64 -15.55 -10.19
C TYR A 515 0.08 -14.42 -10.94
N TYR A 516 0.01 -13.20 -10.42
CA TYR A 516 0.65 -12.03 -11.02
C TYR A 516 2.18 -12.20 -11.10
N TYR A 517 2.80 -12.72 -10.04
CA TYR A 517 4.23 -13.00 -9.99
C TYR A 517 4.67 -13.91 -11.14
N HIS A 518 4.01 -15.07 -11.30
CA HIS A 518 4.42 -16.06 -12.30
C HIS A 518 4.03 -15.71 -13.74
N VAL A 519 2.90 -15.02 -13.95
CA VAL A 519 2.34 -14.82 -15.31
C VAL A 519 2.65 -13.44 -15.87
N LYS A 520 2.77 -12.42 -15.02
CA LYS A 520 2.93 -11.02 -15.46
C LYS A 520 4.32 -10.46 -15.20
N THR A 521 5.02 -10.93 -14.17
CA THR A 521 6.37 -10.44 -13.87
C THR A 521 7.45 -11.34 -14.48
N LYS A 522 8.60 -10.74 -14.81
CA LYS A 522 9.83 -11.46 -15.20
C LYS A 522 10.83 -11.53 -14.05
N MET A 523 10.36 -11.30 -12.82
CA MET A 523 11.18 -11.25 -11.62
C MET A 523 11.77 -12.62 -11.31
N SER A 524 13.03 -12.66 -10.90
CA SER A 524 13.75 -13.89 -10.57
C SER A 524 14.70 -13.67 -9.40
N GLY A 525 15.23 -14.76 -8.83
CA GLY A 525 16.18 -14.70 -7.72
C GLY A 525 15.52 -14.59 -6.34
N PHE A 526 16.26 -15.06 -5.32
CA PHE A 526 15.76 -15.15 -3.95
C PHE A 526 15.43 -13.78 -3.36
N PHE A 527 16.33 -12.81 -3.54
CA PHE A 527 16.18 -11.44 -3.04
C PHE A 527 14.86 -10.80 -3.50
N GLN A 528 14.66 -10.70 -4.81
CA GLN A 528 13.47 -10.10 -5.40
C GLN A 528 12.18 -10.86 -5.01
N THR A 529 12.24 -12.19 -4.96
CA THR A 529 11.10 -13.03 -4.54
C THR A 529 10.71 -12.72 -3.08
N SER A 530 11.68 -12.65 -2.17
CA SER A 530 11.43 -12.35 -0.76
C SER A 530 10.82 -10.96 -0.58
N PHE A 531 11.35 -9.94 -1.25
CA PHE A 531 10.82 -8.58 -1.19
C PHE A 531 9.41 -8.47 -1.77
N TYR A 532 9.16 -9.13 -2.90
CA TYR A 532 7.84 -9.17 -3.53
C TYR A 532 6.77 -9.73 -2.59
N PHE A 533 6.98 -10.94 -2.07
CA PHE A 533 6.02 -11.59 -1.19
C PHE A 533 5.95 -10.94 0.19
N GLY A 534 7.07 -10.43 0.72
CA GLY A 534 7.11 -9.75 2.01
C GLY A 534 6.30 -8.45 2.03
N TYR A 535 6.50 -7.57 1.05
CA TYR A 535 5.69 -6.35 0.95
C TYR A 535 4.24 -6.64 0.58
N THR A 536 3.99 -7.61 -0.29
CA THR A 536 2.60 -8.01 -0.61
C THR A 536 1.89 -8.62 0.60
N LEU A 537 2.58 -9.40 1.43
CA LEU A 537 2.05 -9.91 2.69
C LEU A 537 1.70 -8.76 3.64
N MET A 538 2.59 -7.77 3.79
CA MET A 538 2.33 -6.60 4.62
C MET A 538 1.10 -5.81 4.13
N PHE A 539 0.97 -5.62 2.81
CA PHE A 539 -0.20 -5.01 2.19
C PHE A 539 -1.49 -5.80 2.45
N CYS A 540 -1.47 -7.13 2.24
CA CYS A 540 -2.62 -7.99 2.47
C CYS A 540 -3.03 -8.05 3.95
N LEU A 541 -2.08 -8.04 4.90
CA LEU A 541 -2.39 -7.94 6.32
C LEU A 541 -3.12 -6.63 6.65
N GLY A 542 -2.64 -5.51 6.12
CA GLY A 542 -3.31 -4.21 6.25
C GLY A 542 -4.71 -4.21 5.66
N LEU A 543 -4.87 -4.71 4.43
CA LEU A 543 -6.15 -4.81 3.74
C LEU A 543 -7.14 -5.72 4.49
N GLY A 544 -6.67 -6.86 5.00
CA GLY A 544 -7.51 -7.82 5.72
C GLY A 544 -8.02 -7.25 7.05
N ILE A 545 -7.16 -6.56 7.80
CA ILE A 545 -7.55 -5.90 9.05
C ILE A 545 -8.53 -4.74 8.78
N LEU A 546 -8.27 -3.95 7.74
CA LEU A 546 -9.15 -2.85 7.29
C LEU A 546 -10.54 -3.37 6.91
N CYS A 547 -10.62 -4.32 5.97
CA CYS A 547 -11.88 -4.89 5.51
C CYS A 547 -12.61 -5.59 6.67
N GLY A 548 -11.89 -6.36 7.49
CA GLY A 548 -12.45 -7.05 8.65
C GLY A 548 -13.09 -6.10 9.67
N ALA A 549 -12.43 -4.97 9.97
CA ALA A 549 -12.97 -3.96 10.87
C ALA A 549 -14.23 -3.29 10.30
N VAL A 550 -14.19 -2.91 9.01
CA VAL A 550 -15.33 -2.29 8.32
C VAL A 550 -16.53 -3.22 8.30
N GLY A 551 -16.31 -4.50 7.94
CA GLY A 551 -17.35 -5.53 7.95
C GLY A 551 -17.94 -5.80 9.33
N TYR A 552 -17.09 -5.87 10.37
CA TYR A 552 -17.54 -6.02 11.76
C TYR A 552 -18.37 -4.82 12.23
N LEU A 553 -17.93 -3.58 11.95
CA LEU A 553 -18.64 -2.37 12.34
C LEU A 553 -20.00 -2.28 11.63
N GLY A 554 -20.04 -2.55 10.32
CA GLY A 554 -21.28 -2.62 9.55
C GLY A 554 -22.26 -3.66 10.07
N SER A 555 -21.76 -4.87 10.34
CA SER A 555 -22.55 -5.97 10.93
C SER A 555 -23.07 -5.61 12.33
N THR A 556 -22.26 -4.94 13.15
CA THR A 556 -22.68 -4.50 14.49
C THR A 556 -23.82 -3.49 14.43
N LEU A 557 -23.77 -2.54 13.49
CA LEU A 557 -24.86 -1.59 13.26
C LEU A 557 -26.13 -2.30 12.81
N PHE A 558 -26.01 -3.25 11.87
CA PHE A 558 -27.12 -4.07 11.40
C PHE A 558 -27.77 -4.87 12.54
N VAL A 559 -26.97 -5.65 13.29
CA VAL A 559 -27.44 -6.46 14.42
C VAL A 559 -28.15 -5.57 15.44
N ARG A 560 -27.55 -4.46 15.86
CA ARG A 560 -28.20 -3.54 16.79
C ARG A 560 -29.52 -2.99 16.24
N ARG A 561 -29.60 -2.72 14.93
CA ARG A 561 -30.79 -2.19 14.30
C ARG A 561 -31.95 -3.19 14.27
N ILE A 562 -31.68 -4.47 13.99
CA ILE A 562 -32.72 -5.51 13.92
C ILE A 562 -33.22 -5.89 15.32
N TYR A 563 -32.35 -5.94 16.34
CA TYR A 563 -32.76 -6.32 17.71
C TYR A 563 -33.34 -5.15 18.53
N ARG A 564 -33.12 -3.89 18.15
CA ARG A 564 -33.77 -2.75 18.82
C ARG A 564 -35.29 -2.75 18.68
N ASN A 565 -35.81 -3.36 17.62
CA ASN A 565 -37.24 -3.37 17.34
C ASN A 565 -37.97 -4.58 17.96
N ILE A 566 -37.24 -5.52 18.59
CA ILE A 566 -37.85 -6.66 19.27
C ILE A 566 -38.26 -6.18 20.67
N LYS A 567 -39.56 -6.23 20.99
CA LYS A 567 -40.04 -6.08 22.37
C LYS A 567 -39.62 -7.33 23.14
N CYS A 568 -38.53 -7.22 23.89
CA CYS A 568 -38.06 -8.26 24.81
C CYS A 568 -38.38 -7.81 26.23
N ASP A 569 -39.66 -7.83 26.61
CA ASP A 569 -40.08 -7.72 28.02
C ASP A 569 -40.12 -9.09 28.68
#